data_AF-H2ZHY2-F1
#
_entry.id   AF-H2ZHY2-F1
#
_cell.length_a   1.000
_cell.length_b   1.000
_cell.length_c   1.000
_cell.angle_alpha   90.00
_cell.angle_beta   90.00
_cell.angle_gamma   90.00
#
_symmetry.space_group_name_H-M   'P 1'
#
loop_
_entity.id
_entity.type
_entity.pdbx_description
1 polymer ?
#
loop_
_entity_poly.entity_id
_entity_poly.type
_entity_poly.pdbx_seq_one_letter_code
_entity_poly.pdbx_strand_id
1 'polypeptide(L)' 'MSIQPSSTSAPATPTVKFGRGIVKLVLSGDALIVRGQPKGGPPPEKQINLSNIIAPKQGRRANMNIPDSVDTVDE' A
#
# COMPACT_ATOMS: atom_id res chain seq x y z
N MET A 1 26.28 25.27 -33.87
CA MET A 1 26.06 24.67 -32.54
C MET A 1 25.22 25.63 -31.71
N SER A 2 23.93 25.35 -31.48
CA SER A 2 23.10 26.09 -30.52
C SER A 2 22.92 25.25 -29.26
N ILE A 3 23.35 25.78 -28.13
CA ILE A 3 23.24 25.13 -26.82
C ILE A 3 21.91 25.58 -26.22
N GLN A 4 20.96 24.66 -26.07
CA GLN A 4 19.74 24.91 -25.30
C GLN A 4 20.07 24.83 -23.80
N PRO A 5 19.62 25.79 -22.96
CA PRO A 5 19.77 25.69 -21.52
C PRO A 5 18.84 24.60 -20.99
N SER A 6 19.40 23.66 -20.23
CA SER A 6 18.66 22.64 -19.50
C SER A 6 17.83 23.28 -18.39
N SER A 7 16.50 23.15 -18.48
CA SER A 7 15.60 23.55 -17.40
C SER A 7 15.82 22.65 -16.19
N THR A 8 16.45 23.18 -15.16
CA THR A 8 16.53 22.52 -13.85
C THR A 8 15.16 22.64 -13.19
N SER A 9 14.39 21.56 -13.16
CA SER A 9 13.12 21.51 -12.42
C SER A 9 13.41 21.50 -10.92
N ALA A 10 12.86 22.48 -10.20
CA ALA A 10 12.96 22.55 -8.74
C ALA A 10 12.36 21.31 -8.06
N PRO A 11 12.87 20.89 -6.88
CA PRO A 11 12.28 19.77 -6.15
C PRO A 11 10.85 20.11 -5.74
N ALA A 12 9.89 19.41 -6.34
CA ALA A 12 8.47 19.58 -6.00
C ALA A 12 8.25 19.16 -4.55
N THR A 13 7.81 20.09 -3.70
CA THR A 13 7.36 19.78 -2.34
C THR A 13 6.24 18.74 -2.41
N PRO A 14 6.36 17.60 -1.72
CA PRO A 14 5.35 16.55 -1.78
C PRO A 14 4.02 17.07 -1.23
N THR A 15 3.05 17.26 -2.11
CA THR A 15 1.71 17.69 -1.73
C THR A 15 0.98 16.51 -1.10
N VAL A 16 0.68 16.61 0.20
CA VAL A 16 -0.05 15.57 0.93
C VAL A 16 -1.48 15.50 0.38
N LYS A 17 -1.83 14.36 -0.25
CA LYS A 17 -3.18 14.11 -0.74
C LYS A 17 -3.99 13.45 0.37
N PHE A 18 -4.94 14.19 0.93
CA PHE A 18 -5.91 13.63 1.89
C PHE A 18 -6.95 12.78 1.14
N GLY A 19 -7.21 11.59 1.64
CA GLY A 19 -8.20 10.66 1.09
C GLY A 19 -9.20 10.23 2.15
N ARG A 20 -10.40 9.85 1.70
CA ARG A 20 -11.44 9.25 2.56
C ARG A 20 -11.94 7.97 1.91
N GLY A 21 -12.21 6.96 2.72
CA GLY A 21 -12.86 5.73 2.29
C GLY A 21 -13.30 4.90 3.48
N ILE A 22 -13.80 3.70 3.19
CA ILE A 22 -14.32 2.75 4.18
C ILE A 22 -13.32 1.61 4.30
N VAL A 23 -12.92 1.23 5.51
CA VAL A 23 -12.04 0.06 5.69
C VAL A 23 -12.79 -1.19 5.24
N LYS A 24 -12.20 -1.94 4.30
CA LYS A 24 -12.73 -3.21 3.82
C LYS A 24 -12.25 -4.37 4.68
N LEU A 25 -10.93 -4.43 4.92
CA LEU A 25 -10.29 -5.47 5.71
C LEU A 25 -8.91 -5.00 6.22
N VAL A 26 -8.44 -5.65 7.29
CA VAL A 26 -7.10 -5.47 7.88
C VAL A 26 -6.25 -6.67 7.47
N LEU A 27 -5.05 -6.44 6.97
CA LEU A 27 -4.13 -7.48 6.49
C LEU A 27 -3.17 -7.94 7.58
N SER A 28 -2.63 -6.99 8.35
CA SER A 28 -1.72 -7.18 9.49
C SER A 28 -1.83 -5.95 10.39
N GLY A 29 -1.12 -5.92 11.52
CA GLY A 29 -1.20 -4.81 12.47
C GLY A 29 -0.81 -3.44 11.92
N ASP A 30 -0.15 -3.38 10.77
CA ASP A 30 0.33 -2.16 10.11
C ASP A 30 -0.23 -1.94 8.70
N ALA A 31 -1.07 -2.85 8.17
CA ALA A 31 -1.53 -2.80 6.78
C ALA A 31 -3.03 -3.06 6.65
N LEU A 32 -3.73 -2.24 5.85
CA LEU A 32 -5.17 -2.30 5.68
C LEU A 32 -5.60 -1.95 4.25
N ILE A 33 -6.77 -2.43 3.84
CA ILE A 33 -7.38 -2.09 2.55
C ILE A 33 -8.58 -1.18 2.79
N VAL A 34 -8.59 -0.03 2.10
CA VAL A 34 -9.70 0.91 2.06
C VAL A 34 -10.43 0.77 0.73
N ARG A 35 -11.75 0.82 0.76
CA ARG A 35 -12.62 0.83 -0.42
C ARG A 35 -13.41 2.13 -0.55
N GLY A 36 -13.80 2.45 -1.78
CA GLY A 36 -14.80 3.47 -2.08
C GLY A 36 -16.24 3.01 -1.79
N GLN A 37 -17.20 3.90 -2.05
CA GLN A 37 -18.61 3.52 -2.12
C GLN A 37 -18.90 2.74 -3.41
N PRO A 38 -19.79 1.74 -3.39
CA PRO A 38 -20.26 1.08 -4.60
C PRO A 38 -21.04 2.07 -5.47
N LYS A 39 -20.63 2.24 -6.72
CA LYS A 39 -21.32 3.07 -7.72
C LYS A 39 -21.59 2.26 -8.98
N GLY A 40 -22.50 1.29 -8.89
CA GLY A 40 -22.94 0.46 -10.02
C GLY A 40 -21.97 -0.64 -10.47
N GLY A 41 -20.83 -0.83 -9.78
CA GLY A 41 -19.84 -1.88 -10.05
C GLY A 41 -18.96 -2.14 -8.83
N PRO A 42 -17.96 -3.05 -8.94
CA PRO A 42 -17.02 -3.34 -7.86
C PRO A 42 -16.36 -2.05 -7.35
N PRO A 43 -16.42 -1.75 -6.03
CA PRO A 43 -15.83 -0.53 -5.49
C PRO A 43 -14.31 -0.48 -5.71
N PRO A 44 -13.73 0.71 -5.92
CA PRO A 44 -12.28 0.86 -6.01
C PRO A 44 -11.63 0.57 -4.64
N GLU A 45 -10.48 -0.13 -4.65
CA GLU A 45 -9.75 -0.54 -3.46
C GLU A 45 -8.32 0.02 -3.46
N LYS A 46 -7.81 0.34 -2.28
CA LYS A 46 -6.44 0.80 -2.07
C LYS A 46 -5.88 0.23 -0.77
N GLN A 47 -4.72 -0.42 -0.87
CA GLN A 47 -3.94 -0.83 0.29
C GLN A 47 -3.13 0.34 0.83
N ILE A 48 -3.11 0.47 2.16
CA ILE A 48 -2.39 1.51 2.90
C ILE A 48 -1.61 0.84 4.02
N ASN A 49 -0.34 1.21 4.16
CA ASN A 49 0.50 0.83 5.29
C ASN A 49 0.63 2.04 6.24
N LEU A 50 0.67 1.77 7.54
CA LEU A 50 0.84 2.80 8.56
C LEU A 50 2.29 3.26 8.59
N SER A 51 2.53 4.56 8.38
CA SER A 51 3.87 5.14 8.44
C SER A 51 4.37 5.19 9.88
N ASN A 52 5.67 4.96 10.06
CA ASN A 52 6.36 5.04 11.36
C ASN A 52 5.85 4.05 12.42
N ILE A 53 5.06 3.05 12.03
CA ILE A 53 4.61 1.96 12.88
C ILE A 53 5.11 0.64 12.32
N ILE A 54 5.70 -0.17 13.17
CA ILE A 54 6.02 -1.57 12.90
C ILE A 54 5.18 -2.38 13.87
N ALA A 55 4.30 -3.22 13.32
CA ALA A 55 3.46 -4.11 14.10
C ALA A 55 3.88 -5.56 13.87
N PRO A 56 3.63 -6.45 14.86
CA PRO A 56 3.71 -7.89 14.71
C PRO A 56 3.04 -8.38 13.41
N LYS A 57 3.72 -9.26 12.69
CA LYS A 57 3.17 -9.89 11.49
C LYS A 57 2.34 -11.09 11.90
N GLN A 58 1.17 -11.21 11.29
CA GLN A 58 0.32 -12.37 11.51
C GLN A 58 0.98 -13.62 10.90
N GLY A 59 0.83 -14.73 11.60
CA GLY A 59 1.24 -16.04 11.15
C GLY A 59 0.54 -16.37 9.83
N ARG A 60 1.30 -16.97 8.91
CA ARG A 60 0.83 -17.26 7.56
C ARG A 60 1.08 -18.70 7.22
N ARG A 61 0.04 -19.36 6.69
CA ARG A 61 0.18 -20.73 6.19
C ARG A 61 1.10 -20.79 4.98
N ALA A 62 1.84 -21.87 4.86
CA ALA A 62 2.62 -22.22 3.68
C ALA A 62 1.73 -22.16 2.42
N ASN A 63 2.27 -21.62 1.33
CA ASN A 63 1.59 -21.58 0.05
C ASN A 63 1.82 -22.89 -0.69
N MET A 64 0.78 -23.72 -0.81
CA MET A 64 0.84 -25.02 -1.48
C MET A 64 1.34 -24.97 -2.94
N ASN A 65 1.26 -23.81 -3.61
CA ASN A 65 1.75 -23.60 -4.97
C ASN A 65 3.22 -23.14 -5.06
N ILE A 66 3.88 -22.85 -3.93
CA ILE A 66 5.27 -22.41 -3.88
C ILE A 66 6.09 -23.54 -3.23
N PRO A 67 6.98 -24.21 -3.99
CA PRO A 67 7.90 -25.17 -3.40
C PRO A 67 8.75 -24.46 -2.35
N ASP A 68 8.97 -25.13 -1.22
CA ASP A 68 9.72 -24.65 -0.05
C ASP A 68 9.05 -23.54 0.77
N SER A 69 7.76 -23.26 0.55
CA SER A 69 7.04 -22.40 1.48
C SER A 69 6.79 -23.14 2.80
N VAL A 70 7.13 -22.47 3.90
CA VAL A 70 6.92 -22.96 5.27
C VAL A 70 5.93 -22.06 6.01
N ASP A 71 5.26 -22.63 7.00
CA ASP A 71 4.40 -21.86 7.88
C ASP A 71 5.22 -20.80 8.62
N THR A 72 4.74 -19.56 8.59
CA THR A 72 5.31 -18.47 9.39
C THR A 72 4.53 -18.40 10.70
N VAL A 73 5.22 -18.52 11.82
CA VAL A 73 4.65 -18.31 13.16
C VAL A 73 4.51 -16.80 13.45
N ASP A 74 3.51 -16.44 14.25
CA ASP A 74 3.36 -15.08 14.79
C ASP A 74 4.58 -14.74 15.67
N GLU A 75 5.24 -13.59 15.43
CA GLU A 75 6.27 -12.99 16.30
C GLU A 75 5.73 -11.74 17.01
#